data_AF-A0A7C7ZD37-F1
#
_entry.id   AF-A0A7C7ZD37-F1
#
_cell.length_a   1.000
_cell.length_b   1.000
_cell.length_c   1.000
_cell.angle_alpha   90.00
_cell.angle_beta   90.00
_cell.angle_gamma   90.00
#
_symmetry.space_group_name_H-M   'P 1'
#
loop_
_entity.id
_entity.type
_entity.pdbx_description
1 polymer ?
#
loop_
_entity_poly.entity_id
_entity_poly.type
_entity_poly.pdbx_seq_one_letter_code
_entity_poly.pdbx_strand_id
1 'polypeptide(L)'
;MEHRIEQDNEGVSPVIAVILMVAITVVLAAVLYVWAASFLEQGDTSPFAQFTSTKNSSGDYYVTVVKVSTKYDLEAFSYFLKDSTGTTSEFGEIAMQNLSGNVVGVDVSYDATCDDSCDADLQTRSDAVNDDSGSVYAVTFNDNDRDGKLSAGDKFTARGSGHSSDGPADDDWSMEVKFDNTGDVIGSKRLG
;
A
#
# COMPACT_ATOMS: atom_id res chain seq x y z
N MET A 1 -62.77 43.46 36.24
CA MET A 1 -61.82 42.75 37.11
C MET A 1 -60.71 42.24 36.22
N GLU A 2 -59.56 42.90 36.26
CA GLU A 2 -58.39 42.56 35.44
C GLU A 2 -57.59 41.46 36.14
N HIS A 3 -57.27 40.39 35.41
CA HIS A 3 -56.45 39.30 35.90
C HIS A 3 -54.98 39.65 35.65
N ARG A 4 -54.21 39.93 36.71
CA ARG A 4 -52.77 40.10 36.65
C ARG A 4 -52.12 38.71 36.77
N ILE A 5 -51.34 38.31 35.77
CA ILE A 5 -50.51 37.10 35.84
C ILE A 5 -49.21 37.51 36.54
N GLU A 6 -49.02 37.12 37.79
CA GLU A 6 -47.71 37.11 38.42
C GLU A 6 -46.96 35.86 37.95
N GLN A 7 -45.80 36.06 37.34
CA GLN A 7 -44.95 34.98 36.86
C GLN A 7 -43.81 34.80 37.87
N ASP A 8 -43.95 33.80 38.73
CA ASP A 8 -42.92 33.42 39.71
C ASP A 8 -41.70 32.86 38.96
N ASN A 9 -40.53 33.47 39.16
CA ASN A 9 -39.26 32.97 38.66
C ASN A 9 -38.49 32.36 39.84
N GLU A 10 -38.96 31.21 40.32
CA GLU A 10 -38.19 30.39 41.24
C GLU A 10 -36.98 29.80 40.51
N GLY A 11 -35.78 30.08 41.02
CA GLY A 11 -34.53 29.57 40.45
C GLY A 11 -34.41 28.06 40.62
N VAL A 12 -33.82 27.39 39.62
CA VAL A 12 -33.54 25.95 39.66
C VAL A 12 -32.70 25.62 40.92
N SER A 13 -33.09 24.59 41.66
CA SER A 13 -32.40 24.16 42.88
C SER A 13 -30.89 23.94 42.64
N PRO A 14 -29.99 24.41 43.53
CA PRO A 14 -28.54 24.30 43.35
C PRO A 14 -28.05 22.88 43.07
N VAL A 15 -28.67 21.88 43.70
CA VAL A 15 -28.29 20.47 43.53
C VAL A 15 -28.73 19.95 42.15
N ILE A 16 -29.93 20.33 41.72
CA ILE A 16 -30.48 19.92 40.42
C ILE A 16 -29.67 20.56 39.29
N ALA A 17 -29.24 21.82 39.46
CA ALA A 17 -28.38 22.50 38.51
C ALA A 17 -27.04 21.77 38.30
N VAL A 18 -26.41 21.29 39.37
CA VAL A 18 -25.14 20.55 39.29
C VAL A 18 -25.32 19.21 38.57
N ILE A 19 -26.37 18.46 38.88
CA ILE A 19 -26.62 17.17 38.22
C ILE A 19 -26.83 17.35 36.71
N LEU A 20 -27.61 18.35 36.31
CA LEU A 20 -27.86 18.65 34.90
C LEU A 20 -26.58 19.10 34.18
N MET A 21 -25.76 19.93 34.83
CA MET A 21 -24.48 20.37 34.28
C MET A 21 -23.53 19.19 34.06
N VAL A 22 -23.38 18.33 35.07
CA VAL A 22 -22.52 17.14 34.96
C VAL A 22 -23.04 16.21 33.87
N ALA A 23 -24.34 15.95 33.82
CA ALA A 23 -24.94 15.10 32.80
C ALA A 23 -24.63 15.60 31.37
N ILE A 24 -24.77 16.91 31.11
CA ILE A 24 -24.46 17.50 29.81
C ILE A 24 -22.96 17.38 29.50
N THR A 25 -22.07 17.65 30.46
CA THR A 25 -20.62 17.55 30.22
C THR A 25 -20.17 16.13 29.90
N VAL A 26 -20.75 15.12 30.56
CA VAL A 26 -20.46 13.71 30.26
C VAL A 26 -20.93 13.35 28.86
N VAL A 27 -22.12 13.79 28.46
CA VAL A 27 -22.65 13.57 27.10
C VAL A 27 -21.77 14.27 26.06
N LEU A 28 -21.41 15.53 26.27
CA LEU A 28 -20.54 16.27 25.35
C LEU A 28 -19.15 15.64 25.23
N ALA A 29 -18.56 15.21 26.34
CA ALA A 29 -17.27 14.53 26.32
C ALA A 29 -17.34 13.19 25.55
N ALA A 30 -18.42 12.41 25.75
CA ALA A 30 -18.63 11.17 25.01
C ALA A 30 -18.83 11.41 23.51
N VAL A 31 -19.63 12.41 23.12
CA VAL A 31 -19.84 12.78 21.72
C VAL A 31 -18.53 13.25 21.07
N LEU A 32 -17.77 14.10 21.77
CA LEU A 32 -16.45 14.55 21.31
C LEU A 32 -15.47 13.40 21.17
N TYR A 33 -15.47 12.43 22.09
CA TYR A 33 -14.61 11.25 21.99
C TYR A 33 -14.94 10.42 20.75
N VAL A 34 -16.22 10.14 20.49
CA VAL A 34 -16.64 9.39 19.29
C VAL A 34 -16.26 10.13 18.01
N TRP A 35 -16.45 11.46 17.98
CA TRP A 35 -16.08 12.27 16.82
C TRP A 35 -14.56 12.36 16.61
N ALA A 36 -13.79 12.53 17.69
CA ALA A 36 -12.34 12.57 17.64
C ALA A 36 -11.73 11.21 17.26
N ALA A 37 -12.29 10.10 17.74
CA ALA A 37 -11.88 8.76 17.34
C ALA A 37 -12.03 8.56 15.83
N SER A 38 -13.17 8.97 15.25
CA SER A 38 -13.37 8.92 13.79
C SER A 38 -12.43 9.85 13.01
N PHE A 39 -11.94 10.94 13.62
CA PHE A 39 -10.96 11.82 12.98
C PHE A 39 -9.54 11.22 12.99
N LEU A 40 -9.17 10.53 14.07
CA LEU A 40 -7.89 9.81 14.19
C LEU A 40 -7.84 8.54 13.32
N GLU A 41 -9.00 8.01 12.93
CA GLU A 41 -9.13 6.90 11.97
C GLU A 41 -9.09 7.34 10.49
N GLN A 42 -8.78 8.61 10.19
CA GLN A 42 -8.34 8.97 8.83
C GLN A 42 -6.96 8.34 8.60
N GLY A 43 -6.99 7.07 8.21
CA GLY A 43 -5.81 6.33 7.76
C GLY A 43 -5.13 7.03 6.59
N ASP A 44 -3.92 6.56 6.27
CA ASP A 44 -3.13 7.11 5.16
C ASP A 44 -3.99 7.22 3.88
N THR A 45 -3.90 8.34 3.17
CA THR A 45 -4.56 8.46 1.87
C THR A 45 -3.84 7.59 0.87
N SER A 46 -4.53 6.57 0.35
CA SER A 46 -3.95 5.66 -0.64
C SER A 46 -3.46 6.41 -1.88
N PRO A 47 -2.21 6.20 -2.33
CA PRO A 47 -1.73 6.81 -3.56
C PRO A 47 -2.39 6.16 -4.78
N PHE A 48 -2.21 6.77 -5.95
CA PHE A 48 -2.48 6.11 -7.23
C PHE A 48 -1.20 6.04 -8.05
N ALA A 49 -1.02 4.94 -8.79
CA ALA A 49 0.07 4.72 -9.70
C ALA A 49 -0.44 4.42 -11.11
N GLN A 50 0.27 4.92 -12.11
CA GLN A 50 0.02 4.63 -13.52
C GLN A 50 1.19 3.84 -14.10
N PHE A 51 0.86 2.83 -14.89
CA PHE A 51 1.82 1.90 -15.45
C PHE A 51 1.66 1.76 -16.96
N THR A 52 2.77 1.50 -17.65
CA THR A 52 2.79 1.06 -19.05
C THR A 52 3.40 -0.34 -19.13
N SER A 53 3.02 -1.12 -20.13
CA SER A 53 3.58 -2.46 -20.35
C SER A 53 4.16 -2.56 -21.75
N THR A 54 5.31 -3.23 -21.87
CA THR A 54 5.94 -3.58 -23.14
C THR A 54 6.54 -4.97 -23.07
N LYS A 55 6.32 -5.80 -24.08
CA LYS A 55 6.90 -7.14 -24.19
C LYS A 55 8.24 -7.09 -24.93
N ASN A 56 9.24 -7.80 -24.42
CA ASN A 56 10.53 -7.95 -25.09
C ASN A 56 10.55 -9.16 -26.04
N SER A 57 11.60 -9.30 -26.84
CA SER A 57 11.76 -10.45 -27.74
C SER A 57 12.03 -11.79 -27.02
N SER A 58 12.45 -11.73 -25.75
CA SER A 58 12.75 -12.91 -24.93
C SER A 58 11.50 -13.51 -24.27
N GLY A 59 10.36 -12.82 -24.31
CA GLY A 59 9.09 -13.24 -23.72
C GLY A 59 8.71 -12.52 -22.42
N ASP A 60 9.58 -11.69 -21.85
CA ASP A 60 9.28 -10.93 -20.63
C ASP A 60 8.46 -9.68 -20.91
N TYR A 61 7.70 -9.26 -19.90
CA TYR A 61 6.90 -8.05 -19.89
C TYR A 61 7.50 -7.03 -18.92
N TYR A 62 7.88 -5.87 -19.45
CA TYR A 62 8.32 -4.74 -18.67
C TYR A 62 7.14 -3.85 -18.33
N VAL A 63 6.77 -3.82 -17.05
CA VAL A 63 5.75 -2.91 -16.53
C VAL A 63 6.46 -1.72 -15.89
N THR A 64 6.46 -0.59 -16.58
CA THR A 64 7.16 0.63 -16.14
C THR A 64 6.20 1.57 -15.43
N VAL A 65 6.62 2.09 -14.28
CA VAL A 65 5.90 3.12 -13.52
C VAL A 65 6.01 4.45 -14.25
N VAL A 66 4.88 5.00 -14.69
CA VAL A 66 4.82 6.28 -15.40
C VAL A 66 4.65 7.44 -14.41
N LYS A 67 3.84 7.24 -13.37
CA LYS A 67 3.53 8.26 -12.38
C LYS A 67 3.03 7.62 -11.09
N VAL A 68 3.43 8.20 -9.97
CA VAL A 68 2.86 7.92 -8.64
C VAL A 68 2.41 9.25 -8.01
N SER A 69 1.26 9.27 -7.34
CA SER A 69 0.71 10.49 -6.74
C SER A 69 1.47 10.98 -5.51
N THR A 70 2.00 10.04 -4.73
CA THR A 70 2.72 10.28 -3.48
C THR A 70 3.87 9.28 -3.39
N LYS A 71 5.07 9.76 -3.04
CA LYS A 71 6.23 8.90 -2.88
C LYS A 71 6.23 8.27 -1.48
N TYR A 72 5.95 6.97 -1.41
CA TYR A 72 6.16 6.14 -0.21
C TYR A 72 7.34 5.19 -0.46
N ASP A 73 7.95 4.73 0.63
CA ASP A 73 9.01 3.71 0.56
C ASP A 73 8.49 2.42 -0.05
N LEU A 74 9.35 1.68 -0.74
CA LEU A 74 9.00 0.41 -1.40
C LEU A 74 8.45 -0.63 -0.41
N GLU A 75 8.76 -0.50 0.88
CA GLU A 75 8.27 -1.37 1.94
C GLU A 75 6.76 -1.30 2.17
N ALA A 76 6.12 -0.21 1.74
CA ALA A 76 4.68 0.00 1.90
C ALA A 76 3.85 -0.61 0.76
N PHE A 77 4.49 -1.33 -0.17
CA PHE A 77 3.83 -1.85 -1.35
C PHE A 77 4.10 -3.33 -1.58
N SER A 78 3.02 -4.03 -1.93
CA SER A 78 3.01 -5.40 -2.40
C SER A 78 2.55 -5.46 -3.86
N TYR A 79 2.96 -6.50 -4.57
CA TYR A 79 2.54 -6.75 -5.95
C TYR A 79 1.76 -8.06 -6.07
N PHE A 80 0.94 -8.12 -7.12
CA PHE A 80 0.21 -9.31 -7.52
C PHE A 80 0.35 -9.51 -9.02
N LEU A 81 0.72 -10.72 -9.42
CA LEU A 81 0.63 -11.20 -10.79
C LEU A 81 -0.60 -12.09 -10.92
N LYS A 82 -1.55 -11.68 -11.74
CA LYS A 82 -2.84 -12.37 -11.93
C LYS A 82 -2.97 -12.94 -13.33
N ASP A 83 -3.53 -14.13 -13.41
CA ASP A 83 -3.87 -14.77 -14.68
C ASP A 83 -5.07 -14.10 -15.37
N SER A 84 -5.43 -14.61 -16.55
CA SER A 84 -6.56 -14.10 -17.35
C SER A 84 -7.92 -14.26 -16.68
N THR A 85 -8.04 -15.09 -15.64
CA THR A 85 -9.26 -15.27 -14.84
C THR A 85 -9.31 -14.31 -13.63
N GLY A 86 -8.22 -13.60 -13.36
CA GLY A 86 -8.05 -12.77 -12.17
C GLY A 86 -7.54 -13.52 -10.95
N THR A 87 -7.13 -14.79 -11.10
CA THR A 87 -6.54 -15.58 -10.03
C THR A 87 -5.07 -15.19 -9.85
N THR A 88 -4.66 -14.97 -8.60
CA THR A 88 -3.27 -14.65 -8.28
C THR A 88 -2.38 -15.86 -8.55
N SER A 89 -1.45 -15.72 -9.50
CA SER A 89 -0.38 -16.70 -9.76
C SER A 89 0.81 -16.49 -8.82
N GLU A 90 1.17 -15.23 -8.58
CA GLU A 90 2.28 -14.87 -7.68
C GLU A 90 1.92 -13.57 -6.94
N PHE A 91 2.37 -13.46 -5.69
CA PHE A 91 2.29 -12.22 -4.92
C PHE A 91 3.49 -12.11 -4.00
N GLY A 92 3.85 -10.90 -3.61
CA GLY A 92 4.92 -10.66 -2.66
C GLY A 92 5.15 -9.18 -2.37
N GLU A 93 6.11 -8.94 -1.49
CA GLU A 93 6.61 -7.59 -1.18
C GLU A 93 7.47 -7.07 -2.32
N ILE A 94 7.44 -5.76 -2.56
CA ILE A 94 8.33 -5.14 -3.55
C ILE A 94 9.73 -4.99 -2.96
N ALA A 95 9.87 -4.26 -1.84
CA ALA A 95 11.16 -4.10 -1.17
C ALA A 95 11.73 -5.41 -0.62
N MET A 96 13.06 -5.53 -0.63
CA MET A 96 13.75 -6.55 0.14
C MET A 96 13.61 -6.29 1.64
N GLN A 97 13.01 -7.23 2.36
CA GLN A 97 12.69 -7.07 3.78
C GLN A 97 12.82 -8.39 4.54
N ASN A 98 13.13 -8.29 5.84
CA ASN A 98 13.07 -9.41 6.76
C ASN A 98 11.84 -9.28 7.68
N LEU A 99 10.77 -9.99 7.32
CA LEU A 99 9.53 -9.99 8.08
C LEU A 99 9.53 -11.14 9.08
N SER A 100 9.94 -10.86 10.31
CA SER A 100 9.93 -11.83 11.43
C SER A 100 10.74 -13.10 11.15
N GLY A 101 11.90 -12.97 10.49
CA GLY A 101 12.77 -14.09 10.12
C GLY A 101 12.49 -14.68 8.75
N ASN A 102 11.52 -14.14 8.00
CA ASN A 102 11.25 -14.50 6.62
C ASN A 102 11.75 -13.41 5.67
N VAL A 103 12.71 -13.76 4.83
CA VAL A 103 13.30 -12.84 3.85
C VAL A 103 12.44 -12.82 2.59
N VAL A 104 11.87 -11.66 2.31
CA VAL A 104 10.89 -11.40 1.24
C VAL A 104 11.34 -10.22 0.38
N GLY A 105 10.65 -9.97 -0.73
CA GLY A 105 10.99 -8.92 -1.68
C GLY A 105 11.32 -9.44 -3.07
N VAL A 106 11.21 -8.56 -4.06
CA VAL A 106 11.61 -8.81 -5.46
C VAL A 106 12.45 -7.69 -6.07
N ASP A 107 12.83 -6.70 -5.27
CA ASP A 107 13.75 -5.63 -5.65
C ASP A 107 15.17 -6.18 -5.91
N VAL A 108 15.55 -6.26 -7.19
CA VAL A 108 16.87 -6.71 -7.64
C VAL A 108 17.92 -5.61 -7.65
N SER A 109 17.53 -4.36 -7.37
CA SER A 109 18.43 -3.21 -7.23
C SER A 109 18.85 -2.97 -5.78
N TYR A 110 18.55 -3.90 -4.88
CA TYR A 110 18.83 -3.77 -3.46
C TYR A 110 20.30 -3.44 -3.19
N ASP A 111 21.24 -4.15 -3.81
CA ASP A 111 22.70 -3.96 -3.67
C ASP A 111 23.13 -2.49 -3.91
N ALA A 112 22.52 -1.87 -4.91
CA ALA A 112 22.78 -0.52 -5.33
C ALA A 112 22.14 0.54 -4.43
N THR A 113 21.12 0.15 -3.65
CA THR A 113 20.36 1.04 -2.77
C THR A 113 20.90 0.98 -1.33
N CYS A 114 21.39 -0.17 -0.87
CA CYS A 114 21.89 -0.34 0.51
C CYS A 114 23.39 -0.04 0.69
N ASP A 115 24.21 -0.01 -0.37
CA ASP A 115 25.65 0.32 -0.31
C ASP A 115 26.40 -0.48 0.80
N ASP A 116 27.16 0.16 1.68
CA ASP A 116 27.88 -0.52 2.78
C ASP A 116 26.96 -1.08 3.89
N SER A 117 25.64 -0.88 3.80
CA SER A 117 24.66 -1.28 4.82
C SER A 117 23.81 -2.50 4.44
N CYS A 118 24.13 -3.16 3.33
CA CYS A 118 23.39 -4.32 2.86
C CYS A 118 23.40 -5.48 3.87
N ASP A 119 22.22 -5.87 4.33
CA ASP A 119 22.02 -7.15 5.00
C ASP A 119 22.32 -8.32 4.03
N ALA A 120 23.15 -9.26 4.48
CA ALA A 120 23.65 -10.36 3.64
C ALA A 120 22.55 -11.34 3.22
N ASP A 121 21.53 -11.55 4.07
CA ASP A 121 20.43 -12.47 3.75
C ASP A 121 19.51 -11.82 2.70
N LEU A 122 19.25 -10.52 2.84
CA LEU A 122 18.50 -9.75 1.84
C LEU A 122 19.23 -9.69 0.49
N GLN A 123 20.55 -9.50 0.51
CA GLN A 123 21.38 -9.54 -0.70
C GLN A 123 21.30 -10.92 -1.38
N THR A 124 21.44 -11.99 -0.61
CA THR A 124 21.36 -13.37 -1.14
C THR A 124 20.03 -13.62 -1.83
N ARG A 125 18.92 -13.10 -1.27
CA ARG A 125 17.60 -13.19 -1.92
C ARG A 125 17.53 -12.34 -3.18
N SER A 126 18.02 -11.10 -3.15
CA SER A 126 18.07 -10.23 -4.33
C SER A 126 18.80 -10.89 -5.50
N ASP A 127 19.96 -11.49 -5.24
CA ASP A 127 20.72 -12.22 -6.24
C ASP A 127 19.94 -13.43 -6.77
N ALA A 128 19.31 -14.20 -5.88
CA ALA A 128 18.50 -15.36 -6.28
C ALA A 128 17.28 -14.97 -7.14
N VAL A 129 16.63 -13.84 -6.86
CA VAL A 129 15.52 -13.31 -7.67
C VAL A 129 16.01 -12.80 -9.02
N ASN A 130 17.14 -12.11 -9.05
CA ASN A 130 17.71 -11.56 -10.28
C ASN A 130 18.19 -12.65 -11.25
N ASP A 131 18.85 -13.67 -10.71
CA ASP A 131 19.45 -14.77 -11.46
C ASP A 131 18.42 -15.81 -11.94
N ASP A 132 17.21 -15.82 -11.37
CA ASP A 132 16.13 -16.72 -11.82
C ASP A 132 15.52 -16.28 -13.16
N SER A 133 15.24 -17.27 -14.01
CA SER A 133 14.66 -17.06 -15.33
C SER A 133 13.14 -16.89 -15.33
N GLY A 134 12.49 -16.89 -14.16
CA GLY A 134 11.02 -16.96 -14.02
C GLY A 134 10.49 -18.29 -13.51
N SER A 135 11.36 -19.28 -13.31
CA SER A 135 10.96 -20.63 -12.90
C SER A 135 10.54 -20.70 -11.43
N VAL A 136 11.08 -19.80 -10.61
CA VAL A 136 10.79 -19.68 -9.18
C VAL A 136 10.17 -18.32 -8.88
N TYR A 137 10.67 -17.24 -9.50
CA TYR A 137 10.22 -15.86 -9.29
C TYR A 137 9.71 -15.29 -10.60
N ALA A 138 8.39 -15.27 -10.77
CA ALA A 138 7.76 -14.75 -11.98
C ALA A 138 7.89 -13.22 -12.08
N VAL A 139 8.13 -12.51 -10.98
CA VAL A 139 8.27 -11.05 -10.96
C VAL A 139 9.58 -10.60 -10.35
N THR A 140 10.22 -9.62 -10.99
CA THR A 140 11.30 -8.83 -10.41
C THR A 140 10.95 -7.34 -10.43
N PHE A 141 11.52 -6.56 -9.52
CA PHE A 141 11.41 -5.11 -9.48
C PHE A 141 12.80 -4.47 -9.52
N ASN A 142 12.92 -3.34 -10.20
CA ASN A 142 14.16 -2.58 -10.28
C ASN A 142 13.85 -1.09 -10.09
N ASP A 143 14.34 -0.55 -8.97
CA ASP A 143 14.42 0.87 -8.65
C ASP A 143 15.49 1.52 -9.55
N ASN A 144 15.03 2.36 -10.48
CA ASN A 144 15.92 2.93 -11.50
C ASN A 144 16.62 4.20 -11.02
N ASP A 145 15.98 4.98 -10.14
CA ASP A 145 16.58 6.19 -9.57
C ASP A 145 17.21 5.97 -8.18
N ARG A 146 17.10 4.76 -7.64
CA ARG A 146 17.72 4.28 -6.38
C ARG A 146 17.33 5.15 -5.19
N ASP A 147 16.08 5.62 -5.20
CA ASP A 147 15.56 6.48 -4.15
C ASP A 147 14.84 5.69 -3.04
N GLY A 148 14.74 4.36 -3.18
CA GLY A 148 14.11 3.45 -2.23
C GLY A 148 12.60 3.58 -2.18
N LYS A 149 11.98 4.26 -3.16
CA LYS A 149 10.55 4.58 -3.20
C LYS A 149 9.94 4.11 -4.50
N LEU A 150 8.63 3.88 -4.50
CA LEU A 150 7.93 3.63 -5.76
C LEU A 150 7.84 4.95 -6.54
N SER A 151 8.59 5.02 -7.63
CA SER A 151 8.98 6.24 -8.33
C SER A 151 8.72 6.12 -9.83
N ALA A 152 8.64 7.26 -10.52
CA ALA A 152 8.43 7.26 -11.97
C ALA A 152 9.73 6.86 -12.69
N GLY A 153 9.65 5.84 -13.54
CA GLY A 153 10.81 5.24 -14.18
C GLY A 153 11.13 3.85 -13.66
N ASP A 154 10.67 3.48 -12.46
CA ASP A 154 10.86 2.14 -11.93
C ASP A 154 10.18 1.09 -12.78
N LYS A 155 10.68 -0.13 -12.67
CA LYS A 155 10.30 -1.18 -13.60
C LYS A 155 10.10 -2.50 -12.90
N PHE A 156 8.92 -3.08 -13.09
CA PHE A 156 8.69 -4.49 -12.86
C PHE A 156 8.97 -5.28 -14.13
N THR A 157 9.47 -6.50 -13.96
CA THR A 157 9.61 -7.48 -15.04
C THR A 157 8.79 -8.70 -14.67
N ALA A 158 7.69 -8.94 -15.38
CA ALA A 158 6.98 -10.21 -15.32
C ALA A 158 7.59 -11.16 -16.35
N ARG A 159 8.14 -12.28 -15.87
CA ARG A 159 8.81 -13.30 -16.67
C ARG A 159 7.78 -14.11 -17.44
N GLY A 160 7.85 -14.06 -18.76
CA GLY A 160 7.00 -14.88 -19.63
C GLY A 160 7.71 -16.13 -20.12
N SER A 161 7.06 -16.85 -21.04
CA SER A 161 7.62 -18.03 -21.67
C SER A 161 8.33 -17.66 -22.98
N GLY A 162 9.64 -17.85 -23.03
CA GLY A 162 10.42 -17.60 -24.24
C GLY A 162 11.79 -18.26 -24.21
N HIS A 163 12.69 -17.84 -25.10
CA HIS A 163 13.94 -18.58 -25.32
C HIS A 163 14.92 -18.47 -24.15
N SER A 164 14.80 -17.42 -23.33
CA SER A 164 15.67 -17.15 -22.18
C SER A 164 14.88 -16.84 -20.91
N SER A 165 13.58 -17.07 -20.94
CA SER A 165 12.64 -16.81 -19.85
C SER A 165 11.75 -18.03 -19.70
N ASP A 166 11.64 -18.54 -18.47
CA ASP A 166 10.86 -19.73 -18.11
C ASP A 166 9.77 -19.37 -17.11
N GLY A 167 9.16 -18.20 -17.30
CA GLY A 167 8.14 -17.67 -16.41
C GLY A 167 6.72 -17.89 -16.93
N PRO A 168 5.72 -17.81 -16.03
CA PRO A 168 4.33 -18.14 -16.35
C PRO A 168 3.56 -17.01 -17.04
N ALA A 169 4.11 -15.79 -17.13
CA ALA A 169 3.36 -14.62 -17.57
C ALA A 169 2.95 -14.70 -19.06
N ASP A 170 1.72 -14.27 -19.35
CA ASP A 170 1.13 -14.25 -20.68
C ASP A 170 0.49 -12.87 -21.00
N ASP A 171 0.17 -12.61 -22.26
CA ASP A 171 -0.34 -11.32 -22.74
C ASP A 171 -1.65 -10.94 -22.02
N ASP A 172 -2.50 -11.93 -21.75
CA ASP A 172 -3.81 -11.71 -21.14
C ASP A 172 -3.75 -11.51 -19.61
N TRP A 173 -2.59 -11.66 -18.98
CA TRP A 173 -2.38 -11.52 -17.54
C TRP A 173 -2.29 -10.05 -17.12
N SER A 174 -2.41 -9.79 -15.82
CA SER A 174 -2.28 -8.45 -15.26
C SER A 174 -1.35 -8.40 -14.05
N MET A 175 -0.68 -7.26 -13.91
CA MET A 175 0.06 -6.91 -12.73
C MET A 175 -0.69 -5.85 -11.95
N GLU A 176 -0.76 -6.01 -10.63
CA GLU A 176 -1.32 -5.04 -9.70
C GLU A 176 -0.30 -4.67 -8.64
N VAL A 177 -0.34 -3.41 -8.22
CA VAL A 177 0.40 -2.93 -7.05
C VAL A 177 -0.60 -2.46 -6.01
N LYS A 178 -0.39 -2.89 -4.79
CA LYS A 178 -1.24 -2.63 -3.64
C LYS A 178 -0.46 -1.83 -2.62
N PHE A 179 -1.13 -0.88 -1.98
CA PHE A 179 -0.59 -0.12 -0.85
C PHE A 179 -1.05 -0.77 0.46
N ASP A 180 -0.10 -1.25 1.24
CA ASP A 180 -0.41 -2.15 2.36
C ASP A 180 -1.03 -1.42 3.56
N ASN A 181 -0.73 -0.13 3.74
CA ASN A 181 -1.28 0.68 4.82
C ASN A 181 -2.82 0.81 4.74
N THR A 182 -3.38 0.86 3.52
CA THR A 182 -4.84 0.96 3.32
C THR A 182 -5.47 -0.33 2.80
N GLY A 183 -4.68 -1.19 2.18
CA GLY A 183 -5.15 -2.40 1.52
C GLY A 183 -5.61 -2.19 0.08
N ASP A 184 -5.51 -0.97 -0.45
CA ASP A 184 -6.05 -0.63 -1.77
C ASP A 184 -5.09 -0.98 -2.90
N VAL A 185 -5.63 -1.40 -4.05
CA VAL A 185 -4.88 -1.51 -5.30
C VAL A 185 -4.69 -0.11 -5.88
N ILE A 186 -3.44 0.36 -5.93
CA ILE A 186 -3.09 1.71 -6.36
C ILE A 186 -2.92 1.83 -7.87
N GLY A 187 -2.73 0.70 -8.55
CA GLY A 187 -2.85 0.62 -9.99
C GLY A 187 -2.68 -0.80 -10.51
N SER A 188 -3.13 -0.98 -11.75
CA SER A 188 -3.17 -2.27 -12.43
C SER A 188 -2.78 -2.07 -13.89
N LYS A 189 -2.14 -3.07 -14.48
CA LYS A 189 -1.79 -3.06 -15.90
C LYS A 189 -1.82 -4.46 -16.49
N ARG A 190 -2.56 -4.61 -17.59
CA ARG A 190 -2.50 -5.79 -18.45
C ARG A 190 -1.17 -5.84 -19.21
N LEU A 191 -0.60 -7.03 -19.34
CA LEU A 191 0.75 -7.21 -19.85
C LEU A 191 0.85 -7.02 -21.37
N GLY A 192 -0.11 -7.54 -22.15
CA GLY A 192 -0.22 -7.41 -23.62
C GLY A 192 -1.38 -6.53 -24.11
#